data_AF-X1H3B5-F1
#
_entry.id   AF-X1H3B5-F1
#
_cell.length_a   1.000
_cell.length_b   1.000
_cell.length_c   1.000
_cell.angle_alpha   90.00
_cell.angle_beta   90.00
_cell.angle_gamma   90.00
#
_symmetry.space_group_name_H-M   'P 1'
#
loop_
_entity.id
_entity.type
_entity.pdbx_description
1 polymer ?
#
loop_
_entity_poly.entity_id
_entity_poly.type
_entity_poly.pdbx_seq_one_letter_code
_entity_poly.pdbx_strand_id
1 'polypeptide(L)'
;VANCIRSLRTLATQDWEAFFEDVSRVEGMLRGDPANIYTGMDFDTRDRYRQVVEELARMTDGDEEEVAREAVRLAEEAQQNDQGSSRITHVGFYLVHRGRAQLEDRLGHRPSWGVRVHRWLFDHPTPVYLSGVTLLTLVALLSLVGYAQAAGGTLVQLIGVALLSLLPASAAAVNLVNLLITRIVSPHVLPKLDFREGIPAEYRTMVVIPALLSHEGDIQFLLQQLELHYLGNVDPHLYFALLTDFADAPQEHMPEDDALVEQAKRGVQDLNRKYN
;
A
#
# COMPACT_ATOMS: atom_id res chain seq x y z
N VAL A 1 -1.83 -45.75 -19.40
CA VAL A 1 -0.78 -45.25 -18.46
C VAL A 1 0.22 -44.32 -19.16
N ALA A 2 0.93 -44.75 -20.22
CA ALA A 2 1.91 -43.89 -20.92
C ALA A 2 1.33 -42.57 -21.49
N ASN A 3 0.11 -42.60 -22.04
CA ASN A 3 -0.57 -41.39 -22.52
C ASN A 3 -0.98 -40.44 -21.38
N CYS A 4 -1.42 -40.97 -20.24
CA CYS A 4 -1.73 -40.15 -19.05
C CYS A 4 -0.47 -39.46 -18.51
N ILE A 5 0.67 -40.13 -18.52
CA ILE A 5 1.96 -39.55 -18.10
C ILE A 5 2.41 -38.46 -19.07
N ARG A 6 2.24 -38.65 -20.39
CA ARG A 6 2.52 -37.60 -21.38
C ARG A 6 1.57 -36.41 -21.24
N SER A 7 0.26 -36.63 -21.11
CA SER A 7 -0.71 -35.56 -20.92
C SER A 7 -0.49 -34.78 -19.62
N LEU A 8 -0.22 -35.45 -18.49
CA LEU A 8 0.12 -34.79 -17.23
C LEU A 8 1.44 -34.02 -17.32
N ARG A 9 2.43 -34.57 -18.03
CA ARG A 9 3.70 -33.87 -18.26
C ARG A 9 3.52 -32.66 -19.18
N THR A 10 2.68 -32.76 -20.21
CA THR A 10 2.33 -31.64 -21.09
C THR A 10 1.58 -30.54 -20.34
N LEU A 11 0.61 -30.90 -19.49
CA LEU A 11 -0.08 -29.96 -18.61
C LEU A 11 0.88 -29.32 -17.60
N ALA A 12 1.83 -30.08 -17.06
CA ALA A 12 2.84 -29.55 -16.12
C ALA A 12 3.91 -28.68 -16.80
N THR A 13 4.03 -28.72 -18.12
CA THR A 13 4.97 -27.88 -18.90
C THR A 13 4.29 -26.69 -19.58
N GLN A 14 2.96 -26.65 -19.62
CA GLN A 14 2.24 -25.51 -20.14
C GLN A 14 2.23 -24.38 -19.12
N ASP A 15 2.35 -23.15 -19.61
CA ASP A 15 2.10 -21.97 -18.81
C ASP A 15 0.59 -21.90 -18.52
N TRP A 16 0.20 -22.43 -17.37
CA TRP A 16 -1.19 -22.46 -16.93
C TRP A 16 -1.76 -21.05 -16.77
N GLU A 17 -0.93 -20.06 -16.43
CA GLU A 17 -1.34 -18.66 -16.30
C GLU A 17 -1.79 -18.12 -17.65
N ALA A 18 -0.96 -18.28 -18.69
CA ALA A 18 -1.29 -17.84 -20.04
C ALA A 18 -2.53 -18.58 -20.60
N PHE A 19 -2.62 -19.90 -20.40
CA PHE A 19 -3.76 -20.68 -20.86
C PHE A 19 -5.07 -20.26 -20.18
N PHE A 20 -5.05 -20.01 -18.88
CA PHE A 20 -6.24 -19.60 -18.14
C PHE A 20 -6.75 -18.23 -18.59
N GLU A 21 -5.83 -17.27 -18.79
CA GLU A 21 -6.20 -15.92 -19.25
C GLU A 21 -6.78 -15.91 -20.66
N ASP A 22 -6.34 -16.80 -21.56
CA ASP A 22 -6.86 -16.91 -22.92
C ASP A 22 -8.30 -17.45 -22.98
N VAL A 23 -8.71 -18.25 -21.99
CA VAL A 23 -10.00 -18.96 -22.00
C VAL A 23 -11.04 -18.31 -21.07
N SER A 24 -10.59 -17.54 -20.08
CA SER A 24 -11.46 -16.90 -19.10
C SER A 24 -12.30 -15.77 -19.72
N ARG A 25 -13.63 -15.92 -19.68
CA ARG A 25 -14.55 -14.86 -20.13
C ARG A 25 -14.50 -13.63 -19.23
N VAL A 26 -14.26 -13.84 -17.93
CA VAL A 26 -14.07 -12.76 -16.94
C VAL A 26 -12.81 -11.96 -17.27
N GLU A 27 -11.69 -12.63 -17.58
CA GLU A 27 -10.47 -11.96 -18.04
C GLU A 27 -10.72 -11.13 -19.30
N GLY A 28 -11.40 -11.73 -20.29
CA GLY A 28 -11.78 -11.03 -21.52
C GLY A 28 -12.62 -9.77 -21.27
N MET A 29 -13.52 -9.80 -20.29
CA MET A 29 -14.32 -8.62 -19.89
C MET A 29 -13.48 -7.58 -19.16
N LEU A 30 -12.67 -7.98 -18.18
CA LEU A 30 -11.83 -7.05 -17.39
C LEU A 30 -10.76 -6.36 -18.25
N ARG A 31 -10.32 -6.99 -19.35
CA ARG A 31 -9.48 -6.36 -20.38
C ARG A 31 -10.14 -5.20 -21.12
N GLY A 32 -11.47 -5.07 -21.03
CA GLY A 32 -12.23 -3.89 -21.48
C GLY A 32 -12.05 -2.65 -20.60
N ASP A 33 -11.10 -2.66 -19.65
CA ASP A 33 -10.76 -1.53 -18.79
C ASP A 33 -10.54 -0.22 -19.57
N PRO A 34 -11.36 0.82 -19.35
CA PRO A 34 -11.26 2.09 -20.09
C PRO A 34 -9.96 2.84 -19.87
N ALA A 35 -9.32 2.63 -18.71
CA ALA A 35 -8.00 3.19 -18.41
C ALA A 35 -6.84 2.45 -19.11
N ASN A 36 -7.10 1.27 -19.69
CA ASN A 36 -6.11 0.39 -20.30
C ASN A 36 -4.93 0.05 -19.37
N ILE A 37 -5.18 -0.03 -18.05
CA ILE A 37 -4.17 -0.35 -17.03
C ILE A 37 -4.23 -1.84 -16.69
N TYR A 38 -5.43 -2.42 -16.66
CA TYR A 38 -5.63 -3.83 -16.26
C TYR A 38 -4.72 -4.79 -17.04
N THR A 39 -4.59 -4.60 -18.35
CA THR A 39 -3.75 -5.42 -19.25
C THR A 39 -2.26 -5.34 -18.93
N GLY A 40 -1.80 -4.22 -18.37
CA GLY A 40 -0.41 -4.01 -17.94
C GLY A 40 -0.13 -4.44 -16.50
N MET A 41 -1.09 -5.06 -15.80
CA MET A 41 -0.91 -5.54 -14.43
C MET A 41 -0.25 -6.92 -14.36
N ASP A 42 0.48 -7.18 -13.27
CA ASP A 42 1.03 -8.51 -13.01
C ASP A 42 -0.08 -9.55 -12.81
N PHE A 43 0.26 -10.82 -13.07
CA PHE A 43 -0.68 -11.92 -12.97
C PHE A 43 -1.36 -11.96 -11.60
N ASP A 44 -0.59 -11.82 -10.52
CA ASP A 44 -1.11 -11.83 -9.15
C ASP A 44 -2.15 -10.74 -8.88
N THR A 45 -1.98 -9.53 -9.45
CA THR A 45 -2.97 -8.45 -9.31
C THR A 45 -4.22 -8.75 -10.10
N ARG A 46 -4.08 -9.21 -11.34
CA ARG A 46 -5.23 -9.60 -12.16
C ARG A 46 -5.99 -10.75 -11.53
N ASP A 47 -5.29 -11.71 -10.93
CA ASP A 47 -5.90 -12.83 -10.21
C ASP A 47 -6.67 -12.39 -8.97
N ARG A 48 -6.10 -11.48 -8.16
CA ARG A 48 -6.84 -10.86 -7.05
C ARG A 48 -8.13 -10.21 -7.52
N TYR A 49 -8.13 -9.53 -8.67
CA TYR A 49 -9.34 -8.91 -9.20
C TYR A 49 -10.37 -9.97 -9.62
N ARG A 50 -9.93 -11.07 -10.23
CA ARG A 50 -10.79 -12.21 -10.59
C ARG A 50 -11.39 -12.90 -9.35
N GLN A 51 -10.59 -13.14 -8.31
CA GLN A 51 -11.08 -13.69 -7.03
C GLN A 51 -12.14 -12.77 -6.38
N VAL A 52 -11.97 -11.46 -6.50
CA VAL A 52 -12.91 -10.47 -5.99
C VAL A 52 -14.22 -10.45 -6.79
N VAL A 53 -14.16 -10.75 -8.10
CA VAL A 53 -15.34 -10.98 -8.95
C VAL A 53 -16.08 -12.25 -8.53
N GLU A 54 -15.36 -13.36 -8.34
CA GLU A 54 -15.91 -14.64 -7.85
C GLU A 54 -16.61 -14.45 -6.50
N GLU A 55 -15.97 -13.75 -5.56
CA GLU A 55 -16.53 -13.47 -4.24
C GLU A 55 -17.87 -12.71 -4.35
N LEU A 56 -17.94 -11.68 -5.20
CA LEU A 56 -19.17 -10.93 -5.42
C LEU A 56 -20.27 -11.76 -6.07
N ALA A 57 -19.94 -12.52 -7.10
CA ALA A 57 -20.89 -13.37 -7.79
C ALA A 57 -21.52 -14.37 -6.81
N ARG A 58 -20.69 -15.01 -5.99
CA ARG A 58 -21.14 -15.91 -4.92
C ARG A 58 -21.96 -15.23 -3.83
N MET A 59 -21.69 -13.97 -3.50
CA MET A 59 -22.46 -13.20 -2.51
C MET A 59 -23.80 -12.69 -3.03
N THR A 60 -24.00 -12.67 -4.35
CA THR A 60 -25.20 -12.14 -5.02
C THR A 60 -26.04 -13.23 -5.68
N ASP A 61 -25.61 -14.49 -5.60
CA ASP A 61 -26.13 -15.61 -6.40
C ASP A 61 -26.15 -15.27 -7.91
N GLY A 62 -25.22 -14.42 -8.36
CA GLY A 62 -25.11 -13.89 -9.71
C GLY A 62 -24.01 -14.56 -10.54
N ASP A 63 -23.89 -14.16 -11.81
CA ASP A 63 -22.84 -14.62 -12.72
C ASP A 63 -21.58 -13.75 -12.59
N GLU A 64 -20.40 -14.38 -12.56
CA GLU A 64 -19.10 -13.68 -12.53
C GLU A 64 -18.95 -12.71 -13.70
N GLU A 65 -19.49 -13.09 -14.86
CA GLU A 65 -19.49 -12.24 -16.05
C GLU A 65 -20.35 -10.99 -15.88
N GLU A 66 -21.46 -11.06 -15.15
CA GLU A 66 -22.30 -9.91 -14.88
C GLU A 66 -21.58 -8.93 -13.95
N VAL A 67 -20.92 -9.44 -12.91
CA VAL A 67 -20.08 -8.65 -12.00
C VAL A 67 -18.95 -7.95 -12.75
N ALA A 68 -18.21 -8.68 -13.59
CA ALA A 68 -17.12 -8.13 -14.38
C ALA A 68 -17.62 -7.05 -15.35
N ARG A 69 -18.74 -7.31 -16.04
CA ARG A 69 -19.37 -6.35 -16.96
C ARG A 69 -19.81 -5.07 -16.24
N GLU A 70 -20.41 -5.20 -15.06
CA GLU A 70 -20.89 -4.04 -14.31
C GLU A 70 -19.73 -3.20 -13.77
N ALA A 71 -18.63 -3.84 -13.35
CA ALA A 71 -17.41 -3.14 -12.94
C ALA A 71 -16.80 -2.32 -14.09
N VAL A 72 -16.76 -2.89 -15.31
CA VAL A 72 -16.30 -2.17 -16.51
C VAL A 72 -17.26 -1.05 -16.88
N ARG A 73 -18.58 -1.29 -16.85
CA ARG A 73 -19.60 -0.26 -17.15
C ARG A 73 -19.46 0.96 -16.24
N LEU A 74 -19.24 0.75 -14.95
CA LEU A 74 -19.02 1.86 -14.01
C LEU A 74 -17.76 2.67 -14.35
N ALA A 75 -16.68 2.01 -14.78
CA ALA A 75 -15.46 2.67 -15.23
C ALA A 75 -15.67 3.45 -16.55
N GLU A 76 -16.46 2.92 -17.48
CA GLU A 76 -16.82 3.59 -18.73
C GLU A 76 -17.68 4.83 -18.47
N GLU A 77 -18.68 4.72 -17.60
CA GLU A 77 -19.52 5.85 -17.17
C GLU A 77 -18.67 6.95 -16.52
N ALA A 78 -17.67 6.60 -15.71
CA ALA A 78 -16.75 7.56 -15.12
C ALA A 78 -15.87 8.26 -16.18
N GLN A 79 -15.46 7.56 -17.23
CA GLN A 79 -14.71 8.13 -18.35
C GLN A 79 -15.58 9.11 -19.17
N GLN A 80 -16.85 8.76 -19.43
CA GLN A 80 -17.77 9.61 -20.18
C GLN A 80 -18.16 10.89 -19.44
N ASN A 81 -18.24 10.85 -18.11
CA ASN A 81 -18.57 12.00 -17.28
C ASN A 81 -17.40 12.98 -17.06
N ASP A 82 -16.28 12.80 -17.78
CA ASP A 82 -15.06 13.62 -17.74
C ASP A 82 -14.66 14.07 -16.33
N GLN A 83 -14.74 13.15 -15.38
CA GLN A 83 -14.40 13.44 -13.97
C GLN A 83 -12.88 13.57 -13.76
N GLY A 84 -12.08 13.61 -14.83
CA GLY A 84 -10.66 13.98 -14.87
C GLY A 84 -9.68 13.08 -14.10
N SER A 85 -10.16 12.09 -13.34
CA SER A 85 -9.31 11.20 -12.55
C SER A 85 -9.16 9.83 -13.21
N SER A 86 -7.98 9.56 -13.75
CA SER A 86 -7.60 8.23 -14.31
C SER A 86 -7.86 7.07 -13.34
N ARG A 87 -7.91 7.36 -12.03
CA ARG A 87 -8.19 6.35 -11.00
C ARG A 87 -9.61 5.81 -11.05
N ILE A 88 -10.62 6.65 -11.29
CA ILE A 88 -12.03 6.21 -11.31
C ILE A 88 -12.44 5.62 -12.64
N THR A 89 -11.66 5.84 -13.71
CA THR A 89 -11.87 5.21 -15.01
C THR A 89 -11.24 3.81 -15.11
N HIS A 90 -10.64 3.32 -14.03
CA HIS A 90 -10.03 2.00 -13.97
C HIS A 90 -10.93 1.00 -13.24
N VAL A 91 -11.10 -0.20 -13.80
CA VAL A 91 -11.96 -1.27 -13.25
C VAL A 91 -11.58 -1.67 -11.80
N GLY A 92 -10.29 -1.65 -11.46
CA GLY A 92 -9.81 -1.94 -10.11
C GLY A 92 -10.34 -1.00 -9.03
N PHE A 93 -10.72 0.23 -9.39
CA PHE A 93 -11.33 1.16 -8.44
C PHE A 93 -12.68 0.65 -7.90
N TYR A 94 -13.46 -0.03 -8.74
CA TYR A 94 -14.75 -0.61 -8.40
C TYR A 94 -14.63 -2.02 -7.80
N LEU A 95 -13.59 -2.76 -8.15
CA LEU A 95 -13.38 -4.11 -7.58
C LEU A 95 -12.78 -4.05 -6.18
N VAL A 96 -11.67 -3.34 -5.99
CA VAL A 96 -10.84 -3.44 -4.76
C VAL A 96 -10.73 -2.13 -3.97
N HIS A 97 -11.37 -1.05 -4.42
CA HIS A 97 -11.23 0.27 -3.81
C HIS A 97 -12.59 0.91 -3.48
N ARG A 98 -12.61 2.22 -3.22
CA ARG A 98 -13.78 3.02 -2.83
C ARG A 98 -14.98 2.92 -3.78
N GLY A 99 -14.79 2.55 -5.05
CA GLY A 99 -15.88 2.30 -6.00
C GLY A 99 -16.70 1.04 -5.69
N ARG A 100 -16.20 0.17 -4.81
CA ARG A 100 -16.83 -1.11 -4.44
C ARG A 100 -18.27 -0.99 -3.97
N ALA A 101 -18.58 0.06 -3.19
CA ALA A 101 -19.95 0.27 -2.72
C ALA A 101 -20.93 0.55 -3.87
N GLN A 102 -20.48 1.20 -4.96
CA GLN A 102 -21.31 1.49 -6.13
C GLN A 102 -21.56 0.22 -6.95
N LEU A 103 -20.53 -0.62 -7.10
CA LEU A 103 -20.65 -1.92 -7.75
C LEU A 103 -21.61 -2.84 -7.00
N GLU A 104 -21.49 -2.92 -5.67
CA GLU A 104 -22.40 -3.71 -4.84
C GLU A 104 -23.85 -3.24 -4.96
N ASP A 105 -24.09 -1.92 -4.97
CA ASP A 105 -25.45 -1.36 -5.13
C ASP A 105 -26.05 -1.70 -6.50
N ARG A 106 -25.25 -1.61 -7.59
CA ARG A 106 -25.66 -2.00 -8.95
C ARG A 106 -26.02 -3.48 -9.05
N LEU A 107 -25.29 -4.34 -8.33
CA LEU A 107 -25.53 -5.78 -8.25
C LEU A 107 -26.67 -6.15 -7.27
N GLY A 108 -27.30 -5.17 -6.63
CA GLY A 108 -28.34 -5.41 -5.63
C GLY A 108 -27.82 -6.03 -4.33
N HIS A 109 -26.50 -6.07 -4.13
CA HIS A 109 -25.87 -6.61 -2.93
C HIS A 109 -25.97 -5.61 -1.79
N ARG A 110 -26.48 -6.07 -0.64
CA ARG A 110 -26.46 -5.30 0.61
C ARG A 110 -25.42 -5.91 1.54
N PRO A 111 -24.27 -5.26 1.75
CA PRO A 111 -23.24 -5.81 2.61
C PRO A 111 -23.78 -5.95 4.04
N SER A 112 -23.36 -7.03 4.71
CA SER A 112 -23.71 -7.29 6.11
C SER A 112 -23.28 -6.15 7.03
N TRP A 113 -23.94 -6.01 8.18
CA TRP A 113 -23.61 -4.98 9.17
C TRP A 113 -22.12 -4.97 9.56
N GLY A 114 -21.51 -6.16 9.71
CA GLY A 114 -20.09 -6.29 10.04
C GLY A 114 -19.17 -5.66 8.99
N VAL A 115 -19.45 -5.88 7.69
CA VAL A 115 -18.67 -5.30 6.58
C VAL A 115 -18.82 -3.77 6.56
N ARG A 116 -20.02 -3.25 6.84
CA ARG A 116 -20.26 -1.80 6.90
C ARG A 116 -19.48 -1.13 8.03
N VAL A 117 -19.51 -1.71 9.23
CA VAL A 117 -18.73 -1.21 10.37
C VAL A 117 -17.24 -1.28 10.07
N HIS A 118 -16.77 -2.39 9.52
CA HIS A 118 -15.37 -2.55 9.10
C HIS A 118 -14.97 -1.43 8.13
N ARG A 119 -15.70 -1.22 7.03
CA ARG A 119 -15.41 -0.14 6.07
C ARG A 119 -15.37 1.24 6.73
N TRP A 120 -16.37 1.55 7.56
CA TRP A 120 -16.42 2.83 8.26
C TRP A 120 -15.20 3.07 9.16
N LEU A 121 -14.74 2.03 9.88
CA LEU A 121 -13.54 2.11 10.73
C LEU A 121 -12.28 2.42 9.90
N PHE A 122 -12.14 1.81 8.72
CA PHE A 122 -11.01 2.02 7.82
C PHE A 122 -11.07 3.33 7.03
N ASP A 123 -12.27 3.85 6.78
CA ASP A 123 -12.47 5.16 6.16
C ASP A 123 -12.14 6.32 7.14
N HIS A 124 -12.15 6.05 8.44
CA HIS A 124 -11.91 7.04 9.51
C HIS A 124 -10.82 6.60 10.50
N PRO A 125 -9.58 6.31 10.04
CA PRO A 125 -8.55 5.67 10.87
C PRO A 125 -8.10 6.56 12.03
N THR A 126 -7.89 7.85 11.80
CA THR A 126 -7.43 8.81 12.82
C THR A 126 -8.40 8.95 14.00
N PRO A 127 -9.69 9.29 13.81
CA PRO A 127 -10.61 9.41 14.94
C PRO A 127 -10.86 8.07 15.63
N VAL A 128 -10.89 6.94 14.90
CA VAL A 128 -11.05 5.60 15.49
C VAL A 128 -9.86 5.26 16.39
N TYR A 129 -8.63 5.50 15.92
CA TYR A 129 -7.42 5.27 16.69
C TYR A 129 -7.38 6.12 17.96
N LEU A 130 -7.56 7.43 17.82
CA LEU A 130 -7.50 8.37 18.94
C LEU A 130 -8.62 8.09 19.96
N SER A 131 -9.85 7.85 19.50
CA SER A 131 -10.96 7.52 20.40
C SER A 131 -10.75 6.20 21.13
N GLY A 132 -10.20 5.18 20.46
CA GLY A 132 -9.84 3.90 21.09
C GLY A 132 -8.79 4.08 22.19
N VAL A 133 -7.71 4.83 21.91
CA VAL A 133 -6.68 5.15 22.90
C VAL A 133 -7.25 5.96 24.06
N THR A 134 -8.03 7.01 23.78
CA THR A 134 -8.64 7.85 24.82
C THR A 134 -9.60 7.04 25.68
N LEU A 135 -10.45 6.19 25.09
CA LEU A 135 -11.40 5.36 25.82
C LEU A 135 -10.68 4.38 26.75
N LEU A 136 -9.67 3.65 26.25
CA LEU A 136 -8.92 2.70 27.07
C LEU A 136 -8.11 3.39 28.17
N THR A 137 -7.54 4.56 27.88
CA THR A 137 -6.86 5.39 28.88
C THR A 137 -7.83 5.82 29.97
N LEU A 138 -9.03 6.29 29.59
CA LEU A 138 -10.07 6.71 30.53
C LEU A 138 -10.56 5.53 31.39
N VAL A 139 -10.79 4.36 30.79
CA VAL A 139 -11.18 3.14 31.52
C VAL A 139 -10.11 2.76 32.54
N ALA A 140 -8.83 2.77 32.16
CA ALA A 140 -7.73 2.47 33.07
C ALA A 140 -7.64 3.49 34.23
N LEU A 141 -7.74 4.79 33.91
CA LEU A 141 -7.73 5.87 34.90
C LEU A 141 -8.89 5.78 35.88
N LEU A 142 -10.12 5.62 35.39
CA LEU A 142 -11.31 5.49 36.22
C LEU A 142 -11.24 4.23 37.09
N SER A 143 -10.67 3.14 36.59
CA SER A 143 -10.45 1.92 37.37
C SER A 143 -9.45 2.15 38.52
N LEU A 144 -8.32 2.82 38.25
CA LEU A 144 -7.30 3.12 39.27
C LEU A 144 -7.78 4.13 40.31
N VAL A 145 -8.47 5.18 39.87
CA VAL A 145 -9.07 6.19 40.76
C VAL A 145 -10.19 5.55 41.59
N GLY A 146 -11.05 4.73 40.98
CA GLY A 146 -12.11 4.00 41.68
C GLY A 146 -11.55 3.04 42.73
N TYR A 147 -10.45 2.35 42.42
CA TYR A 147 -9.73 1.53 43.39
C TYR A 147 -9.17 2.36 44.55
N ALA A 148 -8.53 3.50 44.27
CA ALA A 148 -8.00 4.39 45.30
C ALA A 148 -9.11 4.97 46.19
N GLN A 149 -10.28 5.27 45.62
CA GLN A 149 -11.45 5.72 46.38
C GLN A 149 -11.99 4.60 47.28
N ALA A 150 -12.13 3.37 46.76
CA ALA A 150 -12.58 2.22 47.54
C ALA A 150 -11.61 1.87 48.69
N ALA A 151 -10.32 2.16 48.52
CA ALA A 151 -9.29 2.03 49.54
C ALA A 151 -9.30 3.16 50.60
N GLY A 152 -10.26 4.11 50.53
CA GLY A 152 -10.39 5.22 51.47
C GLY A 152 -9.48 6.42 51.17
N GLY A 153 -9.01 6.55 49.91
CA GLY A 153 -8.15 7.64 49.49
C GLY A 153 -8.78 9.03 49.65
N THR A 154 -8.00 9.98 50.15
CA THR A 154 -8.38 11.40 50.22
C THR A 154 -8.42 12.04 48.82
N LEU A 155 -9.11 13.18 48.65
CA LEU A 155 -9.19 13.88 47.36
C LEU A 155 -7.81 14.17 46.75
N VAL A 156 -6.82 14.55 47.57
CA VAL A 156 -5.45 14.80 47.13
C VAL A 156 -4.79 13.52 46.59
N GLN A 157 -5.02 12.37 47.25
CA GLN A 157 -4.51 11.09 46.79
C GLN A 157 -5.18 10.65 45.48
N LEU A 158 -6.47 10.90 45.30
CA LEU A 158 -7.16 10.60 44.03
C LEU A 158 -6.61 11.41 42.86
N ILE A 159 -6.39 12.72 43.07
CA ILE A 159 -5.75 13.59 42.07
C ILE A 159 -4.32 13.12 41.79
N GLY A 160 -3.56 12.77 42.83
CA GLY A 160 -2.21 12.22 42.69
C GLY A 160 -2.18 10.93 41.87
N VAL A 161 -3.08 9.98 42.14
CA VAL A 161 -3.23 8.75 41.38
C VAL A 161 -3.57 9.06 39.93
N ALA A 162 -4.56 9.92 39.66
CA ALA A 162 -4.94 10.27 38.30
C ALA A 162 -3.78 10.88 37.51
N LEU A 163 -3.04 11.82 38.11
CA LEU A 163 -1.93 12.51 37.46
C LEU A 163 -0.73 11.60 37.21
N LEU A 164 -0.35 10.79 38.20
CA LEU A 164 0.78 9.86 38.08
C LEU A 164 0.47 8.67 37.16
N SER A 165 -0.79 8.23 37.10
CA SER A 165 -1.21 7.11 36.25
C SER A 165 -1.55 7.50 34.82
N LEU A 166 -1.72 8.79 34.49
CA LEU A 166 -2.08 9.25 33.15
C LEU A 166 -1.08 8.79 32.08
N LEU A 167 0.21 8.98 32.32
CA LEU A 167 1.27 8.56 31.38
C LEU A 167 1.35 7.03 31.21
N PRO A 168 1.46 6.21 32.27
CA PRO A 168 1.49 4.76 32.10
C PRO A 168 0.16 4.19 31.56
N ALA A 169 -1.00 4.77 31.92
CA ALA A 169 -2.29 4.35 31.38
C ALA A 169 -2.41 4.62 29.88
N SER A 170 -1.97 5.80 29.42
CA SER A 170 -1.99 6.13 27.99
C SER A 170 -1.00 5.28 27.19
N ALA A 171 0.20 5.04 27.73
CA ALA A 171 1.17 4.14 27.13
C ALA A 171 0.62 2.70 27.01
N ALA A 172 -0.04 2.18 28.05
CA ALA A 172 -0.68 0.86 28.01
C ALA A 172 -1.82 0.81 26.99
N ALA A 173 -2.66 1.85 26.92
CA ALA A 173 -3.74 1.97 25.95
C ALA A 173 -3.21 1.96 24.51
N VAL A 174 -2.18 2.76 24.20
CA VAL A 174 -1.53 2.79 22.87
C VAL A 174 -1.01 1.41 22.49
N ASN A 175 -0.30 0.73 23.40
CA ASN A 175 0.22 -0.62 23.14
C ASN A 175 -0.90 -1.63 22.87
N LEU A 176 -1.99 -1.57 23.65
CA LEU A 176 -3.12 -2.46 23.47
C LEU A 176 -3.84 -2.20 22.13
N VAL A 177 -4.07 -0.93 21.77
CA VAL A 177 -4.65 -0.56 20.47
C VAL A 177 -3.77 -1.05 19.33
N ASN A 178 -2.46 -0.82 19.39
CA ASN A 178 -1.52 -1.29 18.37
C ASN A 178 -1.52 -2.82 18.25
N LEU A 179 -1.61 -3.56 19.37
CA LEU A 179 -1.71 -5.02 19.38
C LEU A 179 -3.02 -5.50 18.73
N LEU A 180 -4.15 -4.82 19.01
CA LEU A 180 -5.43 -5.16 18.40
C LEU A 180 -5.42 -4.90 16.89
N ILE A 181 -4.90 -3.75 16.46
CA ILE A 181 -4.78 -3.39 15.05
C ILE A 181 -3.93 -4.42 14.31
N THR A 182 -2.75 -4.77 14.82
CA THR A 182 -1.86 -5.73 14.16
C THR A 182 -2.44 -7.15 14.06
N ARG A 183 -3.40 -7.51 14.92
CA ARG A 183 -4.10 -8.80 14.87
C ARG A 183 -5.34 -8.80 13.97
N ILE A 184 -6.03 -7.67 13.87
CA ILE A 184 -7.33 -7.58 13.17
C ILE A 184 -7.15 -7.11 11.73
N VAL A 185 -6.19 -6.22 11.47
CA VAL A 185 -6.00 -5.60 10.15
C VAL A 185 -5.12 -6.48 9.28
N SER A 186 -5.70 -7.05 8.22
CA SER A 186 -4.93 -7.76 7.20
C SER A 186 -4.10 -6.79 6.34
N PRO A 187 -2.86 -7.16 5.98
CA PRO A 187 -2.06 -6.39 5.03
C PRO A 187 -2.78 -6.30 3.68
N HIS A 188 -2.85 -5.10 3.11
CA HIS A 188 -3.37 -4.88 1.76
C HIS A 188 -2.22 -4.90 0.78
N VAL A 189 -2.23 -5.84 -0.15
CA VAL A 189 -1.24 -5.91 -1.24
C VAL A 189 -1.60 -4.84 -2.27
N LEU A 190 -0.65 -3.95 -2.56
CA LEU A 190 -0.85 -2.94 -3.59
C LEU A 190 -0.87 -3.58 -4.98
N PRO A 191 -1.81 -3.19 -5.87
CA PRO A 191 -1.80 -3.58 -7.28
C PRO A 191 -0.45 -3.25 -7.93
N LYS A 192 0.09 -4.17 -8.73
CA LYS A 192 1.38 -4.04 -9.40
C LYS A 192 1.22 -4.07 -10.92
N LEU A 193 2.07 -3.30 -11.60
CA LEU A 193 2.25 -3.39 -13.04
C LEU A 193 3.28 -4.49 -13.37
N ASP A 194 3.14 -5.09 -14.54
CA ASP A 194 4.08 -6.08 -15.07
C ASP A 194 5.16 -5.38 -15.90
N PHE A 195 6.34 -5.20 -15.30
CA PHE A 195 7.53 -4.67 -15.97
C PHE A 195 8.65 -5.72 -16.03
N ARG A 196 8.32 -7.01 -16.14
CA ARG A 196 9.31 -8.09 -16.26
C ARG A 196 10.23 -7.95 -17.48
N GLU A 197 9.73 -7.36 -18.57
CA GLU A 197 10.50 -7.10 -19.79
C GLU A 197 11.21 -5.73 -19.79
N GLY A 198 11.11 -4.98 -18.69
CA GLY A 198 11.66 -3.63 -18.53
C GLY A 198 10.58 -2.55 -18.43
N ILE A 199 11.00 -1.36 -18.00
CA ILE A 199 10.12 -0.20 -17.80
C ILE A 199 9.93 0.52 -19.15
N PRO A 200 8.69 0.77 -19.60
CA PRO A 200 8.44 1.58 -20.80
C PRO A 200 8.83 3.05 -20.63
N ALA A 201 9.06 3.76 -21.75
CA ALA A 201 9.44 5.17 -21.73
C ALA A 201 8.37 6.09 -21.10
N GLU A 202 7.10 5.68 -21.15
CA GLU A 202 5.97 6.39 -20.53
C GLU A 202 6.00 6.31 -18.99
N TYR A 203 6.66 5.30 -18.44
CA TYR A 203 6.78 5.04 -16.99
C TYR A 203 8.20 5.23 -16.47
N ARG A 204 9.00 6.09 -17.12
CA ARG A 204 10.36 6.43 -16.67
C ARG A 204 10.36 6.75 -15.18
N THR A 205 11.16 5.99 -14.44
CA THR A 205 11.12 5.98 -12.99
C THR A 205 12.47 6.46 -12.46
N MET A 206 12.43 7.29 -11.42
CA MET A 206 13.61 7.73 -10.70
C MET A 206 13.51 7.30 -9.23
N VAL A 207 14.46 6.50 -8.78
CA VAL A 207 14.62 6.11 -7.38
C VAL A 207 15.46 7.18 -6.68
N VAL A 208 14.84 7.91 -5.78
CA VAL A 208 15.49 8.97 -5.01
C VAL A 208 15.86 8.43 -3.63
N ILE A 209 17.16 8.42 -3.33
CA ILE A 209 17.71 7.95 -2.06
C ILE A 209 17.99 9.20 -1.19
N PRO A 210 17.19 9.43 -0.12
CA PRO A 210 17.46 10.53 0.79
C PRO A 210 18.69 10.25 1.66
N ALA A 211 19.57 11.23 1.83
CA ALA A 211 20.78 11.08 2.63
C ALA A 211 21.22 12.41 3.28
N LEU A 212 21.97 12.32 4.38
CA LEU A 212 22.64 13.48 4.99
C LEU A 212 24.14 13.45 4.68
N LEU A 213 24.71 14.57 4.26
CA LEU A 213 26.13 14.75 4.04
C LEU A 213 26.79 15.24 5.33
N SER A 214 27.29 14.31 6.15
CA SER A 214 27.91 14.67 7.44
C SER A 214 29.44 14.79 7.31
N HIS A 215 30.07 13.90 6.54
CA HIS A 215 31.52 13.92 6.30
C HIS A 215 31.89 13.22 4.98
N GLU A 216 33.13 13.39 4.52
CA GLU A 216 33.60 12.87 3.23
C GLU A 216 33.46 11.34 3.08
N GLY A 217 33.55 10.60 4.19
CA GLY A 217 33.39 9.14 4.21
C GLY A 217 31.98 8.68 3.82
N ASP A 218 30.95 9.44 4.21
CA ASP A 218 29.56 9.16 3.87
C ASP A 218 29.36 9.23 2.36
N ILE A 219 30.01 10.18 1.69
CA ILE A 219 29.86 10.38 0.24
C ILE A 219 30.35 9.15 -0.52
N GLN A 220 31.50 8.59 -0.14
CA GLN A 220 32.00 7.38 -0.80
C GLN A 220 31.05 6.20 -0.61
N PHE A 221 30.50 6.04 0.60
CA PHE A 221 29.51 5.01 0.87
C PHE A 221 28.23 5.20 0.04
N LEU A 222 27.70 6.43 -0.03
CA LEU A 222 26.50 6.75 -0.80
C LEU A 222 26.70 6.49 -2.29
N LEU A 223 27.86 6.85 -2.85
CA LEU A 223 28.20 6.57 -4.25
C LEU A 223 28.28 5.06 -4.52
N GLN A 224 28.87 4.30 -3.60
CA GLN A 224 28.93 2.84 -3.71
C GLN A 224 27.52 2.22 -3.65
N GLN A 225 26.65 2.69 -2.76
CA GLN A 225 25.26 2.22 -2.69
C GLN A 225 24.50 2.55 -3.98
N LEU A 226 24.67 3.77 -4.50
CA LEU A 226 24.06 4.19 -5.78
C LEU A 226 24.48 3.27 -6.93
N GLU A 227 25.77 2.94 -7.00
CA GLU A 227 26.32 2.01 -8.00
C GLU A 227 25.77 0.60 -7.85
N LEU A 228 25.70 0.07 -6.62
CA LEU A 228 25.11 -1.25 -6.35
C LEU A 228 23.62 -1.31 -6.73
N HIS A 229 22.86 -0.27 -6.43
CA HIS A 229 21.45 -0.19 -6.80
C HIS A 229 21.25 -0.16 -8.32
N TYR A 230 22.09 0.60 -9.03
CA TYR A 230 22.09 0.63 -10.50
C TYR A 230 22.45 -0.73 -11.11
N LEU A 231 23.55 -1.35 -10.66
CA LEU A 231 24.00 -2.64 -11.19
C LEU A 231 23.04 -3.79 -10.88
N GLY A 232 22.32 -3.71 -9.75
CA GLY A 232 21.29 -4.68 -9.39
C GLY A 232 20.00 -4.53 -10.20
N ASN A 233 19.75 -3.37 -10.81
CA ASN A 233 18.50 -3.03 -11.49
C ASN A 233 18.78 -2.27 -12.79
N VAL A 234 19.44 -2.93 -13.74
CA VAL A 234 19.80 -2.30 -15.01
C VAL A 234 18.57 -2.23 -15.92
N ASP A 235 18.05 -1.03 -16.12
CA ASP A 235 16.95 -0.75 -17.05
C ASP A 235 17.16 0.64 -17.71
N PRO A 236 16.93 0.81 -19.04
CA PRO A 236 17.15 2.08 -19.73
C PRO A 236 16.31 3.26 -19.23
N HIS A 237 15.19 2.98 -18.55
CA HIS A 237 14.23 3.95 -18.06
C HIS A 237 14.14 4.00 -16.53
N LEU A 238 15.08 3.33 -15.82
CA LEU A 238 15.25 3.41 -14.38
C LEU A 238 16.48 4.26 -14.04
N TYR A 239 16.26 5.33 -13.29
CA TYR A 239 17.31 6.26 -12.87
C TYR A 239 17.44 6.27 -11.35
N PHE A 240 18.62 6.63 -10.86
CA PHE A 240 18.90 6.77 -9.45
C PHE A 240 19.40 8.19 -9.14
N ALA A 241 18.93 8.76 -8.05
CA ALA A 241 19.32 10.10 -7.60
C ALA A 241 19.53 10.12 -6.09
N LEU A 242 20.42 11.01 -5.64
CA LEU A 242 20.58 11.32 -4.22
C LEU A 242 19.82 12.62 -3.92
N LEU A 243 18.96 12.59 -2.90
CA LEU A 243 18.35 13.79 -2.32
C LEU A 243 19.06 14.08 -1.00
N THR A 244 19.97 15.04 -1.03
CA THR A 244 20.88 15.29 0.09
C THR A 244 20.53 16.54 0.86
N ASP A 245 20.72 16.49 2.17
CA ASP A 245 20.77 17.65 3.07
C ASP A 245 22.03 17.58 3.95
N PHE A 246 22.39 18.64 4.65
CA PHE A 246 23.52 18.65 5.58
C PHE A 246 23.11 18.17 6.99
N ALA A 247 24.10 17.75 7.78
CA ALA A 247 23.86 17.45 9.19
C ALA A 247 23.59 18.74 10.00
N ASP A 248 23.02 18.58 11.19
CA ASP A 248 22.76 19.71 12.10
C ASP A 248 24.04 20.52 12.35
N ALA A 249 24.01 21.80 11.99
CA ALA A 249 25.14 22.71 12.09
C ALA A 249 24.83 23.96 12.95
N PRO A 250 25.84 24.55 13.63
CA PRO A 250 25.64 25.79 14.40
C PRO A 250 25.30 27.02 13.55
N GLN A 251 25.57 26.97 12.24
CA GLN A 251 25.35 28.04 11.28
C GLN A 251 24.69 27.47 10.03
N GLU A 252 23.98 28.32 9.29
CA GLU A 252 23.30 27.94 8.04
C GLU A 252 24.27 27.47 6.93
N HIS A 253 25.48 28.00 6.90
CA HIS A 253 26.52 27.60 5.96
C HIS A 253 27.81 27.34 6.72
N MET A 254 28.29 26.10 6.66
CA MET A 254 29.58 25.70 7.21
C MET A 254 30.64 25.72 6.10
N PRO A 255 31.91 26.02 6.42
CA PRO A 255 32.98 26.07 5.42
C PRO A 255 33.21 24.76 4.64
N GLU A 256 32.79 23.62 5.19
CA GLU A 256 32.98 22.28 4.63
C GLU A 256 31.85 21.86 3.67
N ASP A 257 30.69 22.53 3.74
CA ASP A 257 29.47 22.15 3.02
C ASP A 257 29.65 22.15 1.50
N ASP A 258 30.26 23.20 0.97
CA ASP A 258 30.51 23.33 -0.46
C ASP A 258 31.46 22.23 -0.97
N ALA A 259 32.43 21.82 -0.15
CA ALA A 259 33.36 20.76 -0.50
C ALA A 259 32.66 19.40 -0.57
N LEU A 260 31.79 19.11 0.39
CA LEU A 260 31.00 17.87 0.43
C LEU A 260 30.06 17.78 -0.79
N VAL A 261 29.36 18.87 -1.12
CA VAL A 261 28.46 18.91 -2.29
C VAL A 261 29.23 18.71 -3.59
N GLU A 262 30.37 19.39 -3.75
CA GLU A 262 31.17 19.25 -4.97
C GLU A 262 31.78 17.84 -5.10
N GLN A 263 32.18 17.21 -4.00
CA GLN A 263 32.63 15.82 -4.00
C GLN A 263 31.51 14.87 -4.42
N ALA A 264 30.30 15.02 -3.87
CA ALA A 264 29.15 14.20 -4.24
C ALA A 264 28.78 14.36 -5.73
N LYS A 265 28.73 15.61 -6.23
CA LYS A 265 28.48 15.89 -7.66
C LYS A 265 29.50 15.22 -8.57
N ARG A 266 30.80 15.35 -8.25
CA ARG A 266 31.87 14.73 -9.04
C ARG A 266 31.73 13.21 -9.07
N GLY A 267 31.47 12.60 -7.91
CA GLY A 267 31.26 11.16 -7.82
C GLY A 267 30.09 10.66 -8.66
N VAL A 268 28.95 11.35 -8.64
CA VAL A 268 27.79 11.01 -9.49
C VAL A 268 28.13 11.20 -10.98
N GLN A 269 28.86 12.26 -11.34
CA GLN A 269 29.32 12.47 -12.72
C GLN A 269 30.30 11.39 -13.19
N ASP A 270 31.18 10.92 -12.33
CA ASP A 270 32.09 9.80 -12.62
C ASP A 270 31.30 8.50 -12.85
N LEU A 271 30.29 8.21 -12.02
CA LEU A 271 29.40 7.06 -12.22
C LEU A 271 28.64 7.17 -13.55
N ASN A 272 28.08 8.35 -13.86
CA ASN A 272 27.39 8.58 -15.12
C ASN A 272 28.33 8.41 -16.32
N ARG A 273 29.61 8.80 -16.22
CA ARG A 273 30.60 8.59 -17.29
C ARG A 273 31.01 7.12 -17.43
N LYS A 274 30.97 6.35 -16.34
CA LYS A 274 31.32 4.93 -16.33
C LYS A 274 30.24 4.05 -16.99
N TYR A 275 28.98 4.46 -16.90
CA TYR A 275 27.83 3.66 -17.28
C TYR A 275 26.98 4.22 -18.44
N ASN A 276 27.31 5.40 -18.97
CA ASN A 276 26.84 5.87 -20.30
C ASN A 276 27.69 5.26 -21.42
#